data_AF-A0A9P5MM65-F1
#
_entry.id   AF-A0A9P5MM65-F1
#
_cell.length_a   1.000
_cell.length_b   1.000
_cell.length_c   1.000
_cell.angle_alpha   90.00
_cell.angle_beta   90.00
_cell.angle_gamma   90.00
#
_symmetry.space_group_name_H-M   'P 1'
#
loop_
_entity.id
_entity.type
_entity.pdbx_description
1 polymer ?
#
loop_
_entity_poly.entity_id
_entity_poly.type
_entity_poly.pdbx_seq_one_letter_code
_entity_poly.pdbx_strand_id
1 'polypeptide(L)'
;MANKCINPIYSNPDIAGIGIRINFYATILLTALTPENEYTDELLDGIYKNSVINGLGLVITAVVQTMERQLDLYHAIFVMQIIFSLNFVYDYGQRRFIRSNKADFRMKTFIWVQQFTTVVFTVWLLYVWIKDVDFGSQRSCNNLVKYVLFFASVRATATWLRVLFITNLVITACALLFSLSVIVSAYVKRLRTHKYEKLANAATEPSSIQPPTPPSQGQSKRENDIGRTALRYVHFSVL
;
A
#
# COMPACT_ATOMS: atom_id res chain seq x y z
N MET A 1 29.05 17.95 -31.28
CA MET A 1 27.90 18.87 -31.09
C MET A 1 27.45 18.77 -29.64
N ALA A 2 27.88 19.71 -28.79
CA ALA A 2 27.47 19.74 -27.38
C ALA A 2 26.09 20.40 -27.31
N ASN A 3 25.04 19.58 -27.28
CA ASN A 3 23.69 20.07 -27.03
C ASN A 3 23.66 20.66 -25.62
N LYS A 4 23.60 21.98 -25.59
CA LYS A 4 23.61 22.76 -24.36
C LYS A 4 22.26 22.52 -23.67
N CYS A 5 22.28 21.83 -22.55
CA CYS A 5 21.17 21.80 -21.60
C CYS A 5 21.14 23.17 -20.93
N ILE A 6 20.52 24.15 -21.60
CA ILE A 6 20.64 25.57 -21.24
C ILE A 6 19.87 25.89 -19.95
N ASN A 7 18.86 25.10 -19.60
CA ASN A 7 18.01 25.37 -18.45
C ASN A 7 18.29 24.37 -17.32
N PRO A 8 18.54 24.84 -16.08
CA PRO A 8 18.55 23.96 -14.93
C PRO A 8 17.18 23.27 -14.82
N ILE A 9 17.18 21.96 -14.58
CA ILE A 9 15.97 21.18 -14.32
C ILE A 9 15.30 21.79 -13.08
N TYR A 10 14.20 22.52 -13.29
CA TYR A 10 13.51 23.16 -12.19
C TYR A 10 12.75 22.10 -11.38
N SER A 11 12.97 22.11 -10.08
CA SER A 11 12.28 21.21 -9.17
C SER A 11 10.80 21.60 -9.10
N ASN A 12 9.89 20.82 -9.71
CA ASN A 12 8.47 20.94 -9.44
C ASN A 12 8.20 20.68 -7.94
N PRO A 13 7.76 21.69 -7.15
CA PRO A 13 7.53 21.53 -5.73
C PRO A 13 6.43 20.51 -5.39
N ASP A 14 5.54 20.20 -6.33
CA ASP A 14 4.44 19.26 -6.10
C ASP A 14 4.90 17.79 -6.10
N ILE A 15 6.07 17.50 -6.66
CA ILE A 15 6.68 16.16 -6.69
C ILE A 15 7.94 16.11 -5.85
N ALA A 16 8.79 17.11 -6.04
CA ALA A 16 10.13 17.16 -5.48
C ALA A 16 10.23 18.17 -4.33
N GLY A 17 9.12 18.77 -3.90
CA GLY A 17 9.10 19.76 -2.83
C GLY A 17 9.65 19.23 -1.52
N ILE A 18 10.38 20.08 -0.81
CA ILE A 18 11.10 19.71 0.41
C ILE A 18 10.18 19.09 1.48
N GLY A 19 8.94 19.59 1.61
CA GLY A 19 7.95 19.06 2.56
C GLY A 19 7.56 17.61 2.29
N ILE A 20 7.38 17.25 1.01
CA ILE A 20 7.08 15.88 0.59
C ILE A 20 8.22 14.95 1.00
N ARG A 21 9.46 15.36 0.72
CA ARG A 21 10.65 14.57 1.07
C ARG A 21 10.78 14.35 2.57
N ILE A 22 10.64 15.43 3.35
CA ILE A 22 10.71 15.38 4.81
C ILE A 22 9.65 14.44 5.37
N ASN A 23 8.40 14.53 4.89
CA ASN A 23 7.33 13.64 5.33
C ASN A 23 7.66 12.17 5.07
N PHE A 24 8.19 11.84 3.88
CA PHE A 24 8.58 10.47 3.57
C PHE A 24 9.77 9.99 4.40
N TYR A 25 10.82 10.79 4.54
CA TYR A 25 11.97 10.40 5.36
C TYR A 25 11.59 10.24 6.83
N ALA A 26 10.75 11.12 7.37
CA ALA A 26 10.22 10.99 8.72
C ALA A 26 9.38 9.72 8.88
N THR A 27 8.51 9.42 7.91
CA THR A 27 7.67 8.21 7.92
C THR A 27 8.52 6.94 7.90
N ILE A 28 9.54 6.88 7.05
CA ILE A 28 10.47 5.74 6.95
C ILE A 28 11.27 5.60 8.25
N LEU A 29 11.79 6.71 8.78
CA LEU A 29 12.56 6.72 10.03
C LEU A 29 11.70 6.27 11.22
N LEU A 30 10.47 6.79 11.35
CA LEU A 30 9.53 6.39 12.39
C LEU A 30 9.20 4.90 12.27
N THR A 31 8.96 4.39 11.06
CA THR A 31 8.71 2.96 10.85
C THR A 31 9.92 2.12 11.28
N ALA A 32 11.13 2.54 10.91
CA ALA A 32 12.36 1.81 11.22
C ALA A 32 12.72 1.82 12.71
N LEU A 33 12.40 2.91 13.42
CA LEU A 33 12.68 3.06 14.85
C LEU A 33 11.59 2.46 15.75
N THR A 34 10.38 2.27 15.24
CA THR A 34 9.27 1.75 16.05
C THR A 34 9.34 0.23 16.13
N PRO A 35 9.59 -0.36 17.32
CA PRO A 35 9.58 -1.81 17.47
C PRO A 35 8.16 -2.35 17.30
N GLU A 36 8.03 -3.58 16.79
CA GLU A 36 6.74 -4.26 16.64
C GLU A 36 6.30 -4.86 17.99
N ASN A 37 5.47 -4.12 18.75
CA ASN A 37 4.92 -4.53 20.05
C ASN A 37 3.42 -4.17 20.10
N GLU A 38 2.66 -4.79 21.01
CA GLU A 38 1.21 -4.53 21.16
C GLU A 38 0.89 -3.05 21.44
N TYR A 39 1.79 -2.33 22.13
CA TYR A 39 1.62 -0.90 22.43
C TYR A 39 1.85 0.03 21.24
N THR A 40 2.69 -0.37 20.28
CA THR A 40 3.07 0.45 19.12
C THR A 40 2.24 0.13 17.88
N ASP A 41 1.38 -0.88 17.97
CA ASP A 41 0.56 -1.37 16.88
C ASP A 41 -0.38 -0.33 16.28
N GLU A 42 -1.01 0.51 17.12
CA GLU A 42 -1.91 1.57 16.65
C GLU A 42 -1.12 2.66 15.89
N LEU A 43 0.07 2.99 16.39
CA LEU A 43 0.97 3.94 15.73
C LEU A 43 1.44 3.40 14.37
N LEU A 44 1.88 2.15 14.32
CA LEU A 44 2.30 1.50 13.07
C LEU A 44 1.17 1.40 12.05
N ASP A 45 -0.07 1.14 12.49
CA ASP A 45 -1.25 1.13 11.62
C ASP A 45 -1.56 2.52 11.05
N GLY A 46 -1.44 3.58 11.87
CA GLY A 46 -1.54 4.97 11.42
C GLY A 46 -0.46 5.32 10.39
N ILE A 47 0.80 4.99 10.68
CA ILE A 47 1.94 5.20 9.78
C ILE A 47 1.75 4.46 8.46
N TYR A 48 1.30 3.20 8.50
CA TYR A 48 1.02 2.39 7.33
C TYR A 48 -0.08 3.01 6.46
N LYS A 49 -1.24 3.33 7.05
CA LYS A 49 -2.36 3.94 6.31
C LYS A 49 -1.97 5.27 5.67
N ASN A 50 -1.25 6.11 6.41
CA ASN A 50 -0.71 7.37 5.88
C ASN A 50 0.25 7.13 4.71
N SER A 51 1.15 6.15 4.84
CA SER A 51 2.10 5.78 3.77
C SER A 51 1.39 5.32 2.51
N VAL A 52 0.33 4.51 2.62
CA VAL A 52 -0.47 4.03 1.48
C VAL A 52 -1.12 5.20 0.74
N ILE A 53 -1.74 6.14 1.47
CA ILE A 53 -2.41 7.30 0.87
C ILE A 53 -1.38 8.22 0.18
N ASN A 54 -0.27 8.51 0.85
CA ASN A 54 0.79 9.36 0.29
C ASN A 54 1.45 8.70 -0.93
N GLY A 55 1.68 7.39 -0.88
CA GLY A 55 2.19 6.60 -2.00
C GLY A 55 1.24 6.64 -3.20
N LEU A 56 -0.06 6.43 -2.98
CA LEU A 56 -1.09 6.53 -4.03
C LEU A 56 -1.10 7.92 -4.67
N GLY A 57 -1.13 8.98 -3.87
CA GLY A 57 -1.11 10.36 -4.37
C GLY A 57 0.12 10.62 -5.23
N LEU A 58 1.29 10.16 -4.80
CA LEU A 58 2.54 10.35 -5.52
C LEU A 58 2.59 9.55 -6.84
N VAL A 59 2.04 8.32 -6.87
CA VAL A 59 1.89 7.55 -8.12
C VAL A 59 0.95 8.25 -9.09
N ILE A 60 -0.20 8.75 -8.62
CA ILE A 60 -1.16 9.48 -9.47
C ILE A 60 -0.49 10.72 -10.05
N THR A 61 0.16 11.54 -9.22
CA THR A 61 0.86 12.75 -9.68
C THR A 61 1.95 12.42 -10.70
N ALA A 62 2.74 11.37 -10.45
CA ALA A 62 3.78 10.95 -11.38
C ALA A 62 3.20 10.49 -12.72
N VAL A 63 2.11 9.72 -12.72
CA VAL A 63 1.43 9.28 -13.95
C VAL A 63 0.87 10.48 -14.71
N VAL A 64 0.14 11.38 -14.03
CA VAL A 64 -0.45 12.57 -14.66
C VAL A 64 0.64 13.46 -15.28
N GLN A 65 1.70 13.79 -14.53
CA GLN A 65 2.81 14.60 -15.06
C GLN A 65 3.59 13.90 -16.18
N THR A 66 3.64 12.57 -16.17
CA THR A 66 4.22 11.80 -17.29
C THR A 66 3.36 11.94 -18.55
N MET A 67 2.02 11.87 -18.42
CA MET A 67 1.09 12.04 -19.53
C MET A 67 1.15 13.46 -20.12
N GLU A 68 1.32 14.48 -19.28
CA GLU A 68 1.51 15.87 -19.69
C GLU A 68 2.90 16.17 -20.28
N ARG A 69 3.81 15.18 -20.27
CA ARG A 69 5.22 15.31 -20.68
C ARG A 69 5.99 16.38 -19.88
N GLN A 70 5.53 16.71 -18.69
CA GLN A 70 6.18 17.66 -17.79
C GLN A 70 7.15 16.97 -16.82
N LEU A 71 7.07 15.65 -16.70
CA LEU A 71 7.95 14.89 -15.81
C LEU A 71 9.29 14.60 -16.48
N ASP A 72 10.37 15.18 -15.96
CA ASP A 72 11.73 14.86 -16.40
C ASP A 72 12.23 13.56 -15.76
N LEU A 73 13.22 12.92 -16.40
CA LEU A 73 13.79 11.65 -15.93
C LEU A 73 14.33 11.74 -14.50
N TYR A 74 14.89 12.89 -14.14
CA TYR A 74 15.38 13.15 -12.79
C TYR A 74 14.26 13.05 -11.73
N HIS A 75 13.10 13.66 -11.98
CA HIS A 75 11.95 13.58 -11.07
C HIS A 75 11.37 12.18 -11.03
N ALA A 76 11.33 11.47 -12.16
CA ALA A 76 10.87 10.09 -12.20
C ALA A 76 11.74 9.15 -11.35
N ILE A 77 13.07 9.30 -11.43
CA ILE A 77 14.02 8.55 -10.58
C ILE A 77 13.83 8.90 -9.11
N PHE A 78 13.56 10.16 -8.80
CA PHE A 78 13.30 10.59 -7.43
C PHE A 78 12.02 9.96 -6.86
N VAL A 79 10.93 10.02 -7.63
CA VAL A 79 9.66 9.35 -7.34
C VAL A 79 9.87 7.85 -7.13
N MET A 80 10.65 7.21 -8.01
CA MET A 80 11.00 5.80 -7.91
C MET A 80 11.64 5.51 -6.55
N GLN A 81 12.65 6.28 -6.14
CA GLN A 81 13.38 6.05 -4.89
C GLN A 81 12.46 6.17 -3.66
N ILE A 82 11.57 7.17 -3.65
CA ILE A 82 10.61 7.35 -2.55
C ILE A 82 9.66 6.15 -2.47
N ILE A 83 9.02 5.77 -3.58
CA ILE A 83 8.05 4.67 -3.58
C ILE A 83 8.74 3.35 -3.26
N PHE A 84 9.95 3.13 -3.76
CA PHE A 84 10.72 1.93 -3.42
C PHE A 84 10.99 1.85 -1.90
N SER A 85 11.26 2.99 -1.27
CA SER A 85 11.43 3.06 0.18
C SER A 85 10.12 2.83 0.95
N LEU A 86 8.99 3.33 0.44
CA LEU A 86 7.66 3.05 1.01
C LEU A 86 7.25 1.58 0.88
N ASN A 87 7.67 0.90 -0.20
CA ASN A 87 7.40 -0.52 -0.36
C ASN A 87 8.09 -1.37 0.73
N PHE A 88 9.14 -0.86 1.36
CA PHE A 88 9.73 -1.52 2.53
C PHE A 88 8.78 -1.50 3.74
N VAL A 89 8.14 -0.35 4.00
CA VAL A 89 7.08 -0.20 5.04
C VAL A 89 5.91 -1.15 4.77
N TYR A 90 5.60 -1.39 3.50
CA TYR A 90 4.54 -2.28 3.08
C TYR A 90 4.76 -3.75 3.48
N ASP A 91 5.99 -4.28 3.36
CA ASP A 91 6.26 -5.69 3.70
C ASP A 91 5.91 -5.97 5.17
N TYR A 92 6.18 -5.01 6.07
CA TYR A 92 5.74 -5.08 7.46
C TYR A 92 4.22 -5.12 7.60
N GLY A 93 3.50 -4.21 6.91
CA GLY A 93 2.03 -4.16 6.93
C GLY A 93 1.38 -5.45 6.40
N GLN A 94 1.93 -6.05 5.35
CA GLN A 94 1.41 -7.27 4.75
C GLN A 94 1.61 -8.49 5.67
N ARG A 95 2.80 -8.65 6.26
CA ARG A 95 3.08 -9.74 7.22
C ARG A 95 2.12 -9.68 8.41
N ARG A 96 1.84 -8.47 8.92
CA ARG A 96 0.86 -8.24 9.97
C ARG A 96 -0.55 -8.66 9.56
N PHE A 97 -0.99 -8.36 8.34
CA PHE A 97 -2.30 -8.79 7.86
C PHE A 97 -2.45 -10.32 7.81
N ILE A 98 -1.42 -11.02 7.31
CA ILE A 98 -1.44 -12.48 7.24
C ILE A 98 -1.52 -13.08 8.66
N ARG A 99 -0.82 -12.47 9.62
CA ARG A 99 -0.84 -12.88 11.04
C ARG A 99 -2.17 -12.59 11.73
N SER A 100 -2.82 -11.47 11.41
CA SER A 100 -4.06 -11.05 12.07
C SER A 100 -5.30 -11.70 11.47
N ASN A 101 -5.89 -12.67 12.19
CA ASN A 101 -7.10 -13.34 11.75
C ASN A 101 -8.36 -12.43 11.82
N LYS A 102 -8.27 -11.29 12.51
CA LYS A 102 -9.35 -10.32 12.77
C LYS A 102 -9.22 -9.02 11.99
N ALA A 103 -8.47 -8.99 10.88
CA ALA A 103 -8.28 -7.76 10.14
C ALA A 103 -9.62 -7.12 9.70
N ASP A 104 -9.89 -5.92 10.23
CA ASP A 104 -11.07 -5.11 9.91
C ASP A 104 -11.21 -4.90 8.41
N PHE A 105 -12.46 -4.72 7.96
CA PHE A 105 -12.76 -4.38 6.57
C PHE A 105 -11.92 -3.19 6.06
N ARG A 106 -11.70 -2.19 6.93
CA ARG A 106 -10.86 -1.01 6.63
C ARG A 106 -9.44 -1.41 6.24
N MET A 107 -8.79 -2.30 7.00
CA MET A 107 -7.42 -2.75 6.72
C MET A 107 -7.34 -3.52 5.41
N LYS A 108 -8.35 -4.36 5.11
CA LYS A 108 -8.46 -5.04 3.82
C LYS A 108 -8.51 -4.04 2.67
N THR A 109 -9.29 -2.96 2.79
CA THR A 109 -9.37 -1.91 1.77
C THR A 109 -8.01 -1.26 1.53
N PHE A 110 -7.27 -0.91 2.59
CA PHE A 110 -5.92 -0.32 2.44
C PHE A 110 -4.95 -1.27 1.75
N ILE A 111 -5.01 -2.57 2.04
CA ILE A 111 -4.17 -3.57 1.36
C ILE A 111 -4.52 -3.64 -0.12
N TRP A 112 -5.79 -3.66 -0.50
CA TRP A 112 -6.21 -3.66 -1.90
C TRP A 112 -5.76 -2.39 -2.63
N VAL A 113 -5.95 -1.21 -2.02
CA VAL A 113 -5.48 0.06 -2.56
C VAL A 113 -3.96 0.05 -2.76
N GLN A 114 -3.22 -0.48 -1.79
CA GLN A 114 -1.77 -0.60 -1.86
C GLN A 114 -1.31 -1.57 -2.96
N GLN A 115 -1.96 -2.73 -3.10
CA GLN A 115 -1.66 -3.67 -4.20
C GLN A 115 -1.87 -3.01 -5.55
N PHE A 116 -3.02 -2.35 -5.73
CA PHE A 116 -3.34 -1.64 -6.95
C PHE A 116 -2.31 -0.55 -7.26
N THR A 117 -1.97 0.26 -6.26
CA THR A 117 -0.94 1.31 -6.37
C THR A 117 0.40 0.74 -6.80
N THR A 118 0.81 -0.40 -6.23
CA THR A 118 2.08 -1.06 -6.55
C THR A 118 2.11 -1.58 -7.99
N VAL A 119 0.99 -2.14 -8.48
CA VAL A 119 0.86 -2.58 -9.88
C VAL A 119 0.97 -1.40 -10.84
N VAL A 120 0.22 -0.32 -10.59
CA VAL A 120 0.27 0.90 -11.42
C VAL A 120 1.68 1.48 -11.44
N PHE A 121 2.33 1.58 -10.27
CA PHE A 121 3.70 2.04 -10.15
C PHE A 121 4.69 1.15 -10.92
N THR A 122 4.55 -0.18 -10.84
CA THR A 122 5.42 -1.14 -11.54
C THR A 122 5.32 -0.94 -13.05
N VAL A 123 4.11 -0.81 -13.59
CA VAL A 123 3.87 -0.57 -15.02
C VAL A 123 4.43 0.79 -15.46
N TRP A 124 4.16 1.85 -14.69
CA TRP A 124 4.68 3.17 -14.95
C TRP A 124 6.21 3.18 -14.94
N LEU A 125 6.84 2.56 -13.95
CA LEU A 125 8.29 2.52 -13.82
C LEU A 125 8.94 1.71 -14.96
N LEU A 126 8.32 0.61 -15.37
CA LEU A 126 8.75 -0.16 -16.54
C LEU A 126 8.72 0.72 -17.80
N TYR A 127 7.67 1.52 -17.98
CA TYR A 127 7.59 2.49 -19.08
C TYR A 127 8.74 3.51 -19.03
N VAL A 128 9.03 4.09 -17.85
CA VAL A 128 10.15 5.04 -17.67
C VAL A 128 11.47 4.40 -18.10
N TRP A 129 11.78 3.19 -17.62
CA TRP A 129 13.04 2.52 -17.94
C TRP A 129 13.13 2.03 -19.39
N ILE A 130 12.00 1.68 -20.02
CA ILE A 130 11.98 1.35 -21.44
C ILE A 130 12.28 2.58 -22.31
N LYS A 131 11.83 3.76 -21.87
CA LYS A 131 11.95 5.04 -22.57
C LYS A 131 13.02 5.97 -22.00
N ASP A 132 13.94 5.49 -21.18
CA ASP A 132 14.91 6.29 -20.42
C ASP A 132 15.64 7.37 -21.25
N VAL A 133 16.10 7.05 -22.45
CA VAL A 133 16.77 8.02 -23.34
C VAL A 133 15.82 9.10 -23.85
N ASP A 134 14.57 8.74 -24.17
CA ASP A 134 13.56 9.62 -24.76
C ASP A 134 12.54 10.16 -23.76
N PHE A 135 12.75 9.92 -22.47
CA PHE A 135 11.79 10.24 -21.42
C PHE A 135 11.76 11.74 -21.14
N GLY A 136 10.57 12.27 -20.88
CA GLY A 136 10.35 13.64 -20.43
C GLY A 136 10.47 14.72 -21.50
N SER A 137 10.48 15.97 -21.04
CA SER A 137 10.52 17.17 -21.89
C SER A 137 11.93 17.47 -22.42
N GLN A 138 12.97 17.08 -21.68
CA GLN A 138 14.38 17.39 -21.95
C GLN A 138 15.21 16.17 -22.34
N ARG A 139 14.82 15.47 -23.40
CA ARG A 139 15.47 14.21 -23.86
C ARG A 139 16.98 14.32 -24.06
N SER A 140 17.45 15.44 -24.60
CA SER A 140 18.87 15.71 -24.86
C SER A 140 19.73 15.77 -23.60
N CYS A 141 19.12 15.92 -22.42
CA CYS A 141 19.78 16.10 -21.13
C CYS A 141 19.74 14.84 -20.25
N ASN A 142 19.03 13.79 -20.67
CA ASN A 142 18.90 12.56 -19.89
C ASN A 142 20.24 11.86 -19.63
N ASN A 143 21.21 12.02 -20.54
CA ASN A 143 22.58 11.50 -20.39
C ASN A 143 23.39 12.18 -19.27
N LEU A 144 22.98 13.36 -18.80
CA LEU A 144 23.61 14.08 -17.70
C LEU A 144 23.04 13.65 -16.33
N VAL A 145 21.87 13.01 -16.32
CA VAL A 145 21.23 12.55 -15.09
C VAL A 145 22.06 11.41 -14.50
N LYS A 146 22.52 11.61 -13.28
CA LYS A 146 23.30 10.62 -12.52
C LYS A 146 22.44 10.03 -11.41
N TYR A 147 22.48 8.70 -11.31
CA TYR A 147 21.93 7.92 -10.24
C TYR A 147 23.06 7.55 -9.27
N VAL A 148 22.85 7.75 -7.97
CA VAL A 148 23.86 7.40 -6.95
C VAL A 148 23.49 6.04 -6.36
N LEU A 149 24.28 5.02 -6.67
CA LEU A 149 24.13 3.65 -6.16
C LEU A 149 25.34 3.32 -5.28
N PHE A 150 25.13 3.00 -4.01
CA PHE A 150 26.21 2.69 -3.04
C PHE A 150 27.38 3.70 -3.06
N PHE A 151 27.06 5.00 -3.00
CA PHE A 151 28.02 6.11 -3.07
C PHE A 151 28.73 6.30 -4.42
N ALA A 152 28.50 5.44 -5.41
CA ALA A 152 29.01 5.61 -6.77
C ALA A 152 27.98 6.32 -7.65
N SER A 153 28.41 7.33 -8.39
CA SER A 153 27.58 8.03 -9.38
C SER A 153 27.61 7.32 -10.73
N VAL A 154 26.48 6.78 -11.15
CA VAL A 154 26.29 6.08 -12.42
C VAL A 154 25.37 6.92 -13.31
N ARG A 155 25.54 6.90 -14.63
CA ARG A 155 24.58 7.54 -15.53
C ARG A 155 23.25 6.76 -15.52
N ALA A 156 22.14 7.47 -15.40
CA ALA A 156 20.81 6.85 -15.40
C ALA A 156 20.56 6.05 -16.69
N THR A 157 21.11 6.51 -17.83
CA THR A 157 20.98 5.85 -19.14
C THR A 157 21.97 4.69 -19.36
N ALA A 158 22.64 4.20 -18.31
CA ALA A 158 23.56 3.07 -18.45
C ALA A 158 22.78 1.78 -18.71
N THR A 159 23.13 1.05 -19.77
CA THR A 159 22.42 -0.17 -20.19
C THR A 159 22.35 -1.22 -19.08
N TRP A 160 23.43 -1.42 -18.32
CA TRP A 160 23.45 -2.38 -17.22
C TRP A 160 22.49 -1.99 -16.09
N LEU A 161 22.36 -0.69 -15.81
CA LEU A 161 21.47 -0.17 -14.77
C LEU A 161 20.01 -0.38 -15.18
N ARG A 162 19.71 -0.08 -16.46
CA ARG A 162 18.39 -0.34 -17.05
C ARG A 162 18.02 -1.82 -17.00
N VAL A 163 18.95 -2.72 -17.38
CA VAL A 163 18.72 -4.17 -17.27
C VAL A 163 18.44 -4.57 -15.82
N LEU A 164 19.23 -4.08 -14.86
CA LEU A 164 19.04 -4.34 -13.44
C LEU A 164 17.64 -3.92 -12.96
N PHE A 165 17.19 -2.70 -13.27
CA PHE A 165 15.86 -2.24 -12.86
C PHE A 165 14.73 -2.99 -13.55
N ILE A 166 14.84 -3.29 -14.85
CA ILE A 166 13.84 -4.09 -15.56
C ILE A 166 13.75 -5.49 -14.96
N THR A 167 14.89 -6.15 -14.70
CA THR A 167 14.91 -7.47 -14.04
C THR A 167 14.27 -7.41 -12.65
N ASN A 168 14.60 -6.40 -11.84
CA ASN A 168 13.99 -6.21 -10.53
C ASN A 168 12.47 -5.98 -10.61
N LEU A 169 12.01 -5.21 -11.60
CA LEU A 169 10.59 -4.99 -11.86
C LEU A 169 9.85 -6.27 -12.25
N VAL A 170 10.46 -7.11 -13.09
CA VAL A 170 9.89 -8.42 -13.47
C VAL A 170 9.80 -9.34 -12.25
N ILE A 171 10.85 -9.42 -11.44
CA ILE A 171 10.84 -10.19 -10.19
C ILE A 171 9.74 -9.69 -9.25
N THR A 172 9.62 -8.37 -9.10
CA THR A 172 8.58 -7.74 -8.28
C THR A 172 7.19 -8.08 -8.80
N ALA A 173 6.96 -8.02 -10.12
CA ALA A 173 5.69 -8.41 -10.73
C ALA A 173 5.35 -9.89 -10.46
N CYS A 174 6.33 -10.80 -10.60
CA CYS A 174 6.14 -12.22 -10.26
C CYS A 174 5.79 -12.41 -8.77
N ALA A 175 6.48 -11.72 -7.87
CA ALA A 175 6.20 -11.77 -6.43
C ALA A 175 4.81 -11.23 -6.09
N LEU A 176 4.36 -10.15 -6.76
CA LEU A 176 3.01 -9.62 -6.61
C LEU A 176 1.95 -10.63 -7.06
N LEU A 177 2.11 -11.23 -8.24
CA LEU A 177 1.19 -12.27 -8.72
C LEU A 177 1.12 -13.48 -7.78
N PHE A 178 2.27 -13.90 -7.23
CA PHE A 178 2.31 -14.94 -6.23
C PHE A 178 1.58 -14.54 -4.95
N SER A 179 1.81 -13.33 -4.43
CA SER A 179 1.14 -12.84 -3.23
C SER A 179 -0.38 -12.73 -3.41
N LEU A 180 -0.84 -12.25 -4.58
CA LEU A 180 -2.25 -12.18 -4.94
C LEU A 180 -2.87 -13.57 -5.01
N SER A 181 -2.17 -14.56 -5.59
CA SER A 181 -2.70 -15.92 -5.67
C SER A 181 -2.85 -16.58 -4.29
N VAL A 182 -1.92 -16.31 -3.36
CA VAL A 182 -2.01 -16.74 -1.95
C VAL A 182 -3.20 -16.08 -1.25
N ILE A 183 -3.36 -14.76 -1.40
CA ILE A 183 -4.48 -14.01 -0.79
C ILE A 183 -5.82 -14.52 -1.32
N VAL A 184 -5.95 -14.68 -2.64
CA VAL A 184 -7.18 -15.18 -3.28
C VAL A 184 -7.48 -16.60 -2.82
N SER A 185 -6.46 -17.46 -2.74
CA SER A 185 -6.60 -18.85 -2.27
C SER A 185 -7.04 -18.91 -0.80
N ALA A 186 -6.47 -18.08 0.07
CA ALA A 186 -6.89 -17.96 1.46
C ALA A 186 -8.34 -17.44 1.58
N TYR A 187 -8.71 -16.44 0.76
CA TYR A 187 -10.08 -15.91 0.71
C TYR A 187 -11.09 -16.95 0.25
N VAL A 188 -10.81 -17.66 -0.84
CA VAL A 188 -11.66 -18.74 -1.36
C VAL A 188 -11.82 -19.86 -0.33
N LYS A 189 -10.73 -20.26 0.34
CA LYS A 189 -10.78 -21.27 1.41
C LYS A 189 -11.71 -20.83 2.55
N ARG A 190 -11.60 -19.59 3.03
CA ARG A 190 -12.48 -19.04 4.08
C ARG A 190 -13.94 -19.01 3.65
N LEU A 191 -14.21 -18.59 2.41
CA LEU A 191 -15.57 -18.55 1.87
C LEU A 191 -16.20 -19.96 1.83
N ARG A 192 -15.42 -20.98 1.43
CA ARG A 192 -15.86 -22.37 1.47
C ARG A 192 -16.16 -22.82 2.89
N THR A 193 -15.24 -22.61 3.84
CA THR A 193 -15.44 -23.03 5.24
C THR A 193 -16.71 -22.44 5.85
N HIS A 194 -16.96 -21.15 5.66
CA HIS A 194 -18.17 -20.50 6.15
C HIS A 194 -19.45 -21.03 5.48
N LYS A 195 -19.38 -21.39 4.18
CA LYS A 195 -20.51 -22.03 3.49
C LYS A 195 -20.79 -23.42 4.07
N TYR A 196 -19.76 -24.23 4.34
CA TYR A 196 -19.91 -25.55 4.94
C TYR A 196 -20.48 -25.47 6.36
N GLU A 197 -20.02 -24.53 7.18
CA GLU A 197 -20.53 -24.33 8.55
C GLU A 197 -22.01 -23.93 8.56
N LYS A 198 -22.43 -23.04 7.66
CA LYS A 198 -23.85 -22.68 7.50
C LYS A 198 -24.72 -23.87 7.09
N LEU A 199 -24.23 -24.71 6.17
CA LEU A 199 -24.95 -25.91 5.75
C LEU A 199 -25.02 -26.95 6.87
N ALA A 200 -23.94 -27.12 7.65
CA ALA A 200 -23.92 -28.04 8.80
C ALA A 200 -24.89 -27.59 9.91
N ASN A 201 -24.93 -26.28 10.21
CA ASN A 201 -25.85 -25.74 11.21
C ASN A 201 -27.32 -25.86 10.76
N ALA A 202 -27.61 -25.60 9.49
CA ALA A 202 -28.96 -25.79 8.93
C ALA A 202 -29.42 -27.25 8.92
N ALA A 203 -28.50 -28.22 8.78
CA ALA A 203 -28.82 -29.64 8.85
C ALA A 203 -29.00 -30.15 10.29
N THR A 204 -28.42 -29.46 11.28
CA THR A 204 -28.46 -29.85 12.70
C THR A 204 -29.58 -29.15 13.46
N GLU A 205 -30.39 -28.31 12.82
CA GLU A 205 -31.59 -27.72 13.42
C GLU A 205 -32.74 -28.75 13.27
N PRO A 206 -33.01 -29.61 14.28
CA PRO A 206 -34.16 -30.50 14.21
C PRO A 206 -35.41 -29.63 14.09
N SER A 207 -36.31 -30.04 13.21
CA SER A 207 -37.66 -29.49 13.09
C SER A 207 -38.39 -29.70 14.42
N SER A 208 -38.12 -28.84 15.40
CA SER A 208 -38.92 -28.77 16.61
C SER A 208 -40.22 -28.14 16.18
N ILE A 209 -41.19 -28.99 15.84
CA ILE A 209 -42.61 -28.67 15.80
C ILE A 209 -42.94 -28.21 17.22
N GLN A 210 -42.77 -26.92 17.48
CA GLN A 210 -43.15 -26.31 18.75
C GLN A 210 -44.68 -26.21 18.69
N PRO A 211 -45.42 -26.90 19.58
CA PRO A 211 -46.88 -26.80 19.60
C PRO A 211 -47.32 -25.35 19.82
N PRO A 212 -48.45 -24.93 19.22
CA PRO A 212 -48.91 -23.55 19.24
C PRO A 212 -49.04 -23.07 20.68
N THR A 213 -48.20 -22.10 21.05
CA THR A 213 -48.28 -21.44 22.34
C THR A 213 -49.43 -20.43 22.29
N PRO A 214 -50.35 -20.42 23.28
CA PRO A 214 -51.50 -19.52 23.28
C PRO A 214 -51.09 -18.04 23.31
N PRO A 215 -51.97 -17.14 22.84
CA PRO A 215 -51.67 -15.71 22.71
C PRO A 215 -51.44 -15.08 24.09
N SER A 216 -50.18 -14.76 24.39
CA SER A 216 -49.82 -13.92 25.53
C SER A 216 -50.16 -12.47 25.19
N GLN A 217 -51.22 -11.97 25.82
CA GLN A 217 -51.55 -10.55 25.85
C GLN A 217 -50.41 -9.73 26.46
N GLY A 218 -50.08 -8.64 25.76
CA GLY A 218 -49.50 -7.39 26.24
C GLY A 218 -48.53 -7.43 27.41
N GLN A 219 -47.24 -7.25 27.12
CA GLN A 219 -46.38 -6.46 27.99
C GLN A 219 -45.41 -5.61 27.16
N SER A 220 -45.67 -4.30 27.22
CA SER A 220 -44.74 -3.22 26.91
C SER A 220 -43.43 -3.44 27.68
N LYS A 221 -42.33 -3.69 26.96
CA LYS A 221 -40.98 -3.57 27.51
C LYS A 221 -40.09 -2.85 26.50
N ARG A 222 -40.45 -1.60 26.27
CA ARG A 222 -39.51 -0.53 25.90
C ARG A 222 -38.50 -0.40 27.06
N GLU A 223 -37.25 -0.08 26.72
CA GLU A 223 -36.21 0.40 27.65
C GLU A 223 -35.42 -0.69 28.40
N ASN A 224 -34.22 -1.03 27.90
CA ASN A 224 -32.99 -1.33 28.67
C ASN A 224 -31.88 -2.04 27.86
N ASP A 225 -31.52 -1.55 26.66
CA ASP A 225 -30.38 -2.13 25.92
C ASP A 225 -29.36 -1.09 25.40
N ILE A 226 -29.27 0.07 26.06
CA ILE A 226 -28.25 1.08 25.79
C ILE A 226 -27.15 1.10 26.88
N GLY A 227 -27.36 0.43 28.03
CA GLY A 227 -26.44 0.52 29.18
C GLY A 227 -25.30 -0.49 29.25
N ARG A 228 -25.29 -1.57 28.44
CA ARG A 228 -24.35 -2.69 28.64
C ARG A 228 -23.10 -2.69 27.76
N THR A 229 -23.01 -1.77 26.78
CA THR A 229 -21.84 -1.69 25.89
C THR A 229 -20.76 -0.71 26.40
N ALA A 230 -21.07 0.17 27.35
CA ALA A 230 -20.13 1.17 27.85
C ALA A 230 -19.21 0.67 28.99
N LEU A 231 -19.52 -0.44 29.66
CA LEU A 231 -18.80 -0.85 30.88
C LEU A 231 -17.64 -1.85 30.63
N ARG A 232 -17.29 -2.15 29.37
CA ARG A 232 -16.16 -3.05 29.05
C ARG A 232 -14.86 -2.35 28.67
N TYR A 233 -14.81 -1.02 28.68
CA TYR A 233 -13.62 -0.25 28.29
C TYR A 233 -12.81 0.36 29.45
N VAL A 234 -13.23 0.19 30.71
CA VAL A 234 -12.58 0.88 31.85
C VAL A 234 -11.67 -0.04 32.70
N HIS A 235 -11.54 -1.33 32.39
CA HIS A 235 -10.84 -2.27 33.29
C HIS A 235 -9.51 -2.85 32.80
N PHE A 236 -8.83 -2.21 31.85
CA PHE A 236 -7.46 -2.57 31.46
C PHE A 236 -6.56 -1.32 31.44
N SER A 237 -6.27 -0.80 32.64
CA SER A 237 -5.22 0.21 32.86
C SER A 237 -4.71 0.12 34.30
N VAL A 238 -4.22 -1.04 34.73
CA VAL A 238 -3.28 -1.16 35.86
C VAL A 238 -2.45 -2.44 35.67
N LEU A 239 -1.21 -2.25 35.19
CA LEU A 239 0.05 -2.97 35.48
C LEU A 239 1.01 -2.84 34.29
#